data_AF-A0A453H9E9-F1
#
_entry.id   AF-A0A453H9E9-F1
#
_cell.length_a   1.000
_cell.length_b   1.000
_cell.length_c   1.000
_cell.angle_alpha   90.00
_cell.angle_beta   90.00
_cell.angle_gamma   90.00
#
_symmetry.space_group_name_H-M   'P 1'
#
loop_
_entity.id
_entity.type
_entity.pdbx_description
1 polymer ?
#
loop_
_entity_poly.entity_id
_entity_poly.type
_entity_poly.pdbx_seq_one_letter_code
_entity_poly.pdbx_strand_id
1 'polypeptide(L)'
;MASTCNNSSSFKVHKSLVTCQTIRPLSICNEYPSTSICSKPLASCDSLKIIIRSSSPARRAILSDMGYEFTVMSADIDEKAIRREKPEELVKALAEAKADAIQLNLRNRDSRDLPTLLITSDQVKVSKGMIRERPTSTEEAREFIKGYSGDVAFAVNYILVTNLSTGGRKGGWDIPEIYFHHIPDEFIKKVPSAAVD
;
A
#
# COMPACT_ATOMS: atom_id res chain seq x y z
N MET A 1 3.28 -28.25 38.69
CA MET A 1 2.34 -28.34 37.55
C MET A 1 2.14 -26.91 37.06
N ALA A 2 3.00 -26.42 36.17
CA ALA A 2 2.83 -26.37 34.70
C ALA A 2 1.61 -25.53 34.29
N SER A 3 1.65 -24.57 33.36
CA SER A 3 2.70 -23.91 32.57
C SER A 3 2.00 -22.76 31.81
N THR A 4 2.68 -21.63 31.64
CA THR A 4 2.26 -20.44 30.88
C THR A 4 2.15 -20.73 29.37
N CYS A 5 1.24 -20.07 28.66
CA CYS A 5 1.25 -20.04 27.19
C CYS A 5 1.08 -18.61 26.69
N ASN A 6 2.21 -17.97 26.39
CA ASN A 6 2.31 -16.76 25.56
C ASN A 6 2.39 -17.21 24.10
N ASN A 7 1.53 -16.69 23.22
CA ASN A 7 1.69 -16.87 21.78
C ASN A 7 1.95 -15.51 21.11
N SER A 8 3.23 -15.15 21.09
CA SER A 8 3.80 -14.12 20.22
C SER A 8 4.23 -14.82 18.92
N SER A 9 3.36 -14.82 17.91
CA SER A 9 3.72 -15.27 16.57
C SER A 9 4.43 -14.13 15.83
N SER A 10 5.75 -14.12 15.94
CA SER A 10 6.67 -13.27 15.16
C SER A 10 6.71 -13.78 13.73
N PHE A 11 6.22 -13.00 12.77
CA PHE A 11 6.35 -13.29 11.34
C PHE A 11 7.78 -12.93 10.90
N LYS A 12 8.63 -13.95 10.72
CA LYS A 12 9.94 -13.79 10.07
C LYS A 12 9.75 -13.71 8.56
N VAL A 13 10.01 -12.54 7.98
CA VAL A 13 10.18 -12.39 6.52
C VAL A 13 11.58 -12.88 6.16
N HIS A 14 11.66 -13.91 5.33
CA HIS A 14 12.91 -14.43 4.79
C HIS A 14 13.56 -13.36 3.89
N LYS A 15 14.82 -12.98 4.20
CA LYS A 15 15.66 -12.19 3.31
C LYS A 15 15.96 -13.01 2.06
N SER A 16 15.43 -12.60 0.92
CA SER A 16 15.89 -13.08 -0.38
C SER A 16 16.74 -11.99 -1.03
N LEU A 17 18.05 -12.24 -1.14
CA LEU A 17 18.94 -11.41 -1.93
C LEU A 17 18.58 -11.59 -3.42
N VAL A 18 18.21 -10.50 -4.08
CA VAL A 18 18.15 -10.46 -5.55
C VAL A 18 19.40 -9.73 -6.04
N THR A 19 20.44 -10.49 -6.40
CA THR A 19 21.55 -10.00 -7.19
C THR A 19 21.16 -10.03 -8.67
N CYS A 20 21.20 -8.86 -9.31
CA CYS A 20 20.96 -8.69 -10.73
C CYS A 20 22.20 -9.13 -11.53
N GLN A 21 22.18 -10.34 -12.11
CA GLN A 21 23.11 -10.72 -13.19
C GLN A 21 22.41 -11.62 -14.23
N THR A 22 22.33 -11.10 -15.46
CA THR A 22 22.31 -11.81 -16.76
C THR A 22 21.48 -13.10 -16.86
N ILE A 23 20.30 -12.98 -17.48
CA ILE A 23 19.48 -14.11 -17.92
C ILE A 23 20.14 -14.74 -19.17
N ARG A 24 20.76 -15.91 -19.00
CA ARG A 24 20.92 -16.93 -20.06
C ARG A 24 19.88 -18.03 -19.82
N PRO A 25 19.28 -18.61 -20.87
CA PRO A 25 18.22 -19.58 -20.71
C PRO A 25 18.82 -20.95 -20.34
N LEU A 26 18.43 -21.48 -19.17
CA LEU A 26 18.58 -22.88 -18.83
C LEU A 26 17.18 -23.48 -18.71
N SER A 27 16.92 -24.37 -19.66
CA SER A 27 15.88 -25.39 -19.72
C SER A 27 15.80 -26.25 -18.45
N ILE A 28 14.67 -26.97 -18.32
CA ILE A 28 14.32 -28.04 -17.34
C ILE A 28 13.51 -27.47 -16.15
N CYS A 29 12.30 -27.92 -15.80
CA CYS A 29 11.48 -29.07 -16.19
C CYS A 29 9.99 -28.77 -16.03
N ASN A 30 9.19 -29.30 -16.96
CA ASN A 30 7.77 -29.56 -16.78
C ASN A 30 7.52 -30.40 -15.53
N GLU A 31 6.62 -29.96 -14.67
CA GLU A 31 5.55 -30.79 -14.06
C GLU A 31 4.63 -29.90 -13.21
N TYR A 32 3.66 -29.27 -13.87
CA TYR A 32 2.40 -28.89 -13.21
C TYR A 32 1.28 -29.56 -13.99
N PRO A 33 0.42 -30.36 -13.34
CA PRO A 33 -0.63 -31.10 -14.04
C PRO A 33 -1.56 -30.12 -14.74
N SER A 34 -1.77 -30.38 -16.03
CA SER A 34 -2.69 -29.66 -16.90
C SER A 34 -4.11 -29.77 -16.34
N THR A 35 -4.57 -28.76 -15.62
CA THR A 35 -5.99 -28.55 -15.40
C THR A 35 -6.45 -27.48 -16.38
N SER A 36 -7.27 -27.96 -17.32
CA SER A 36 -8.06 -27.17 -18.25
C SER A 36 -8.48 -25.82 -17.65
N ILE A 37 -8.09 -24.73 -18.31
CA ILE A 37 -8.66 -23.40 -18.06
C ILE A 37 -10.13 -23.49 -18.45
N CYS A 38 -10.95 -23.86 -17.48
CA CYS A 38 -12.38 -23.70 -17.53
C CYS A 38 -12.62 -22.21 -17.35
N SER A 39 -12.80 -21.48 -18.45
CA SER A 39 -13.31 -20.12 -18.47
C SER A 39 -14.77 -20.13 -17.99
N LYS A 40 -14.96 -20.37 -16.69
CA LYS A 40 -16.24 -20.15 -16.02
C LYS A 40 -16.18 -18.76 -15.41
N PRO A 41 -17.12 -17.86 -15.76
CA PRO A 41 -17.35 -16.65 -14.97
C PRO A 41 -17.61 -17.12 -13.53
N LEU A 42 -16.96 -16.49 -12.57
CA LEU A 42 -17.19 -16.77 -11.16
C LEU A 42 -18.70 -16.63 -10.92
N ALA A 43 -19.35 -17.74 -10.57
CA ALA A 43 -20.79 -17.82 -10.36
C ALA A 43 -21.24 -16.75 -9.36
N SER A 44 -22.42 -16.16 -9.61
CA SER A 44 -23.02 -15.07 -8.84
C SER A 44 -23.07 -15.39 -7.34
N CYS A 45 -22.08 -14.89 -6.63
CA CYS A 45 -22.10 -14.71 -5.19
C CYS A 45 -22.41 -13.24 -4.98
N ASP A 46 -23.33 -12.91 -4.06
CA ASP A 46 -23.75 -11.52 -3.74
C ASP A 46 -22.58 -10.55 -3.93
N SER A 47 -22.66 -9.70 -4.96
CA SER A 47 -21.52 -8.98 -5.49
C SER A 47 -20.90 -8.11 -4.40
N LEU A 48 -19.77 -8.55 -3.85
CA LEU A 48 -19.05 -7.83 -2.81
C LEU A 48 -18.64 -6.47 -3.38
N LYS A 49 -19.04 -5.40 -2.70
CA LYS A 49 -18.72 -4.04 -3.13
C LYS A 49 -17.39 -3.63 -2.52
N ILE A 50 -16.43 -3.25 -3.36
CA ILE A 50 -15.15 -2.72 -2.89
C ILE A 50 -15.19 -1.19 -2.97
N ILE A 51 -14.86 -0.53 -1.87
CA ILE A 51 -14.62 0.91 -1.79
C ILE A 51 -13.15 1.12 -1.49
N ILE A 52 -12.50 2.01 -2.24
CA ILE A 52 -11.11 2.39 -1.96
C ILE A 52 -11.05 3.88 -1.64
N ARG A 53 -10.29 4.19 -0.60
CA ARG A 53 -9.83 5.55 -0.33
C ARG A 53 -8.33 5.65 -0.58
N SER A 54 -8.00 5.96 -1.82
CA SER A 54 -6.64 6.29 -2.23
C SER A 54 -6.67 7.45 -3.22
N SER A 55 -6.04 8.56 -2.84
CA SER A 55 -5.74 9.67 -3.76
C SER A 55 -4.76 9.23 -4.86
N SER A 56 -3.88 8.26 -4.57
CA SER A 56 -2.88 7.74 -5.51
C SER A 56 -3.51 7.05 -6.73
N PRO A 57 -3.26 7.55 -7.96
CA PRO A 57 -3.67 6.89 -9.20
C PRO A 57 -3.05 5.50 -9.38
N ALA A 58 -1.79 5.32 -8.94
CA ALA A 58 -1.07 4.05 -9.06
C ALA A 58 -1.78 2.90 -8.32
N ARG A 59 -2.31 3.15 -7.12
CA ARG A 59 -3.06 2.11 -6.36
C ARG A 59 -4.36 1.72 -7.05
N ARG A 60 -5.03 2.69 -7.69
CA ARG A 60 -6.25 2.42 -8.47
C ARG A 60 -5.91 1.55 -9.67
N ALA A 61 -4.84 1.89 -10.40
CA ALA A 61 -4.38 1.11 -11.54
C ALA A 61 -4.06 -0.34 -11.15
N ILE A 62 -3.30 -0.56 -10.07
CA ILE A 62 -2.95 -1.92 -9.60
C ILE A 62 -4.20 -2.76 -9.31
N LEU A 63 -5.20 -2.19 -8.63
CA LEU A 63 -6.43 -2.93 -8.29
C LEU A 63 -7.30 -3.20 -9.53
N SER A 64 -7.32 -2.27 -10.49
CA SER A 64 -7.98 -2.48 -11.78
C SER A 64 -7.29 -3.55 -12.62
N ASP A 65 -5.95 -3.57 -12.67
CA ASP A 65 -5.15 -4.57 -13.38
C ASP A 65 -5.33 -5.98 -12.80
N MET A 66 -5.61 -6.07 -11.49
CA MET A 66 -5.99 -7.32 -10.82
C MET A 66 -7.44 -7.77 -11.12
N GLY A 67 -8.22 -6.98 -11.86
CA GLY A 67 -9.59 -7.29 -12.25
C GLY A 67 -10.65 -6.95 -11.20
N TYR A 68 -10.33 -6.13 -10.19
CA TYR A 68 -11.31 -5.70 -9.20
C TYR A 68 -12.14 -4.51 -9.68
N GLU A 69 -13.45 -4.62 -9.51
CA GLU A 69 -14.36 -3.48 -9.61
C GLU A 69 -14.48 -2.79 -8.25
N PHE A 70 -14.29 -1.47 -8.24
CA PHE A 70 -14.32 -0.70 -7.01
C PHE A 70 -14.87 0.71 -7.21
N THR A 71 -15.40 1.29 -6.14
CA THR A 71 -15.79 2.69 -6.07
C THR A 71 -14.73 3.48 -5.32
N VAL A 72 -14.32 4.63 -5.86
CA VAL A 72 -13.43 5.54 -5.14
C VAL A 72 -14.28 6.46 -4.26
N MET A 73 -13.97 6.50 -2.96
CA MET A 73 -14.58 7.46 -2.04
C MET A 73 -13.51 8.31 -1.39
N SER A 74 -13.72 9.62 -1.39
CA SER A 74 -12.95 10.59 -0.62
C SER A 74 -13.78 11.09 0.56
N ALA A 75 -13.10 11.38 1.66
CA ALA A 75 -13.65 12.20 2.73
C ALA A 75 -12.52 13.13 3.18
N ASP A 76 -12.80 14.38 3.48
CA ASP A 76 -11.74 15.31 3.86
C ASP A 76 -11.19 14.95 5.23
N ILE A 77 -9.87 14.79 5.32
CA ILE A 77 -9.16 14.69 6.60
C ILE A 77 -7.97 15.63 6.54
N ASP A 78 -7.66 16.26 7.65
CA ASP A 78 -6.42 17.01 7.80
C ASP A 78 -5.28 16.04 8.13
N GLU A 79 -4.67 15.45 7.10
CA GLU A 79 -3.52 14.54 7.26
C GLU A 79 -2.37 15.20 8.03
N LYS A 80 -2.22 16.53 7.93
CA LYS A 80 -1.15 17.26 8.61
C LYS A 80 -1.35 17.36 10.12
N ALA A 81 -2.58 17.27 10.61
CA ALA A 81 -2.90 17.23 12.03
C ALA A 81 -2.53 15.90 12.70
N ILE A 82 -2.38 14.83 11.91
CA ILE A 82 -2.03 13.49 12.41
C ILE A 82 -0.52 13.32 12.30
N ARG A 83 0.18 13.50 13.43
CA ARG A 83 1.63 13.33 13.50
C ARG A 83 2.01 12.26 14.52
N ARG A 84 3.00 11.44 14.16
CA ARG A 84 3.63 10.42 15.01
C ARG A 84 5.12 10.42 14.74
N GLU A 85 5.90 10.13 15.76
CA GLU A 85 7.37 10.10 15.64
C GLU A 85 7.84 8.87 14.85
N LYS A 86 7.18 7.72 15.06
CA LYS A 86 7.50 6.51 14.32
C LYS A 86 6.74 6.45 12.99
N PRO A 87 7.42 6.12 11.90
CA PRO A 87 6.79 6.05 10.59
C PRO A 87 5.71 4.96 10.52
N GLU A 88 5.90 3.81 11.19
CA GLU A 88 4.89 2.73 11.18
C GLU A 88 3.59 3.16 11.88
N GLU A 89 3.71 3.92 12.97
CA GLU A 89 2.59 4.47 13.72
C GLU A 89 1.90 5.58 12.93
N LEU A 90 2.66 6.42 12.22
CA LEU A 90 2.13 7.49 11.38
C LEU A 90 1.22 6.93 10.28
N VAL A 91 1.73 6.02 9.45
CA VAL A 91 0.95 5.49 8.32
C VAL A 91 -0.27 4.69 8.77
N LYS A 92 -0.15 3.99 9.91
CA LYS A 92 -1.29 3.30 10.51
C LYS A 92 -2.36 4.29 10.95
N ALA A 93 -1.99 5.32 11.69
CA ALA A 93 -2.93 6.33 12.17
C ALA A 93 -3.61 7.07 11.01
N LEU A 94 -2.87 7.39 9.94
CA LEU A 94 -3.42 8.00 8.75
C LEU A 94 -4.42 7.08 8.04
N ALA A 95 -4.08 5.81 7.82
CA ALA A 95 -5.00 4.85 7.22
C ALA A 95 -6.26 4.60 8.06
N GLU A 96 -6.12 4.58 9.39
CA GLU A 96 -7.23 4.44 10.32
C GLU A 96 -8.16 5.66 10.27
N ALA A 97 -7.61 6.87 10.34
CA ALA A 97 -8.39 8.11 10.23
C ALA A 97 -9.10 8.23 8.87
N LYS A 98 -8.45 7.77 7.79
CA LYS A 98 -9.06 7.69 6.45
C LYS A 98 -10.31 6.80 6.45
N ALA A 99 -10.25 5.66 7.13
CA ALA A 99 -11.36 4.73 7.23
C ALA A 99 -12.50 5.30 8.09
N ASP A 100 -12.15 5.87 9.26
CA ASP A 100 -13.13 6.41 10.20
C ASP A 100 -13.92 7.58 9.57
N ALA A 101 -13.25 8.46 8.82
CA ALA A 101 -13.91 9.56 8.12
C ALA A 101 -14.91 9.08 7.04
N ILE A 102 -14.60 7.99 6.33
CA ILE A 102 -15.57 7.39 5.39
C ILE A 102 -16.73 6.75 6.14
N GLN A 103 -16.44 6.03 7.23
CA GLN A 103 -17.47 5.37 8.01
C GLN A 103 -18.48 6.38 8.58
N LEU A 104 -18.02 7.55 9.03
CA LEU A 104 -18.89 8.66 9.43
C LEU A 104 -19.80 9.14 8.28
N ASN A 105 -19.27 9.28 7.06
CA ASN A 105 -20.07 9.66 5.90
C ASN A 105 -21.09 8.60 5.48
N LEU A 106 -20.83 7.33 5.79
CA LEU A 106 -21.69 6.20 5.41
C LEU A 106 -22.73 5.83 6.48
N ARG A 107 -22.63 6.35 7.71
CA ARG A 107 -23.60 6.09 8.80
C ARG A 107 -25.05 6.47 8.47
N ASN A 108 -25.26 7.29 7.44
CA ASN A 108 -26.57 7.71 6.99
C ASN A 108 -27.15 6.86 5.84
N ARG A 109 -26.50 5.74 5.46
CA ARG A 109 -27.01 4.84 4.41
C ARG A 109 -27.79 3.67 5.00
N ASP A 110 -28.87 3.29 4.31
CA ASP A 110 -29.73 2.17 4.68
C ASP A 110 -28.97 0.85 4.73
N SER A 111 -29.28 0.04 5.75
CA SER A 111 -28.70 -1.28 6.07
C SER A 111 -28.97 -2.39 5.03
N ARG A 112 -29.47 -2.04 3.84
CA ARG A 112 -29.80 -2.97 2.74
C ARG A 112 -28.73 -3.00 1.64
N ASP A 113 -27.62 -2.30 1.82
CA ASP A 113 -26.49 -2.36 0.90
C ASP A 113 -25.74 -3.69 1.01
N LEU A 114 -25.21 -4.15 -0.14
CA LEU A 114 -24.37 -5.34 -0.27
C LEU A 114 -23.17 -5.33 0.72
N PRO A 115 -22.60 -6.50 1.06
CA PRO A 115 -21.38 -6.58 1.85
C PRO A 115 -20.30 -5.70 1.23
N THR A 116 -19.85 -4.69 1.99
CA THR A 116 -18.95 -3.67 1.46
C THR A 116 -17.62 -3.68 2.20
N LEU A 117 -16.53 -3.88 1.46
CA LEU A 117 -15.16 -3.76 1.97
C LEU A 117 -14.62 -2.38 1.65
N LEU A 118 -14.16 -1.67 2.68
CA LEU A 118 -13.42 -0.43 2.55
C LEU A 118 -11.92 -0.72 2.68
N ILE A 119 -11.16 -0.35 1.66
CA ILE A 119 -9.70 -0.41 1.65
C ILE A 119 -9.15 1.01 1.79
N THR A 120 -8.39 1.25 2.85
CA THR A 120 -7.63 2.48 3.04
C THR A 120 -6.15 2.15 3.15
N SER A 121 -5.30 3.09 2.76
CA SER A 121 -3.86 2.90 2.82
C SER A 121 -3.14 4.22 3.00
N ASP A 122 -1.97 4.17 3.62
CA ASP A 122 -1.07 5.29 3.66
C ASP A 122 0.40 4.88 3.51
N GLN A 123 1.24 5.82 3.11
CA GLN A 123 2.63 5.56 2.75
C GLN A 123 3.52 6.78 3.00
N VAL A 124 4.67 6.53 3.63
CA VAL A 124 5.76 7.51 3.76
C VAL A 124 7.09 6.90 3.33
N LYS A 125 8.06 7.75 2.99
CA LYS A 125 9.45 7.34 2.74
C LYS A 125 10.32 7.71 3.93
N VAL A 126 11.23 6.83 4.32
CA VAL A 126 12.22 7.10 5.36
C VAL A 126 13.60 6.99 4.75
N SER A 127 14.42 8.03 4.84
CA SER A 127 15.84 7.94 4.49
C SER A 127 16.64 8.87 5.38
N LYS A 128 17.84 8.43 5.79
CA LYS A 128 18.69 9.15 6.76
C LYS A 128 17.95 9.51 8.06
N GLY A 129 17.09 8.60 8.54
CA GLY A 129 16.28 8.80 9.75
C GLY A 129 15.15 9.83 9.61
N MET A 130 14.94 10.42 8.43
CA MET A 130 13.91 11.43 8.19
C MET A 130 12.71 10.85 7.44
N ILE A 131 11.51 11.07 7.99
CA ILE A 131 10.23 10.79 7.33
C ILE A 131 9.99 11.87 6.26
N ARG A 132 9.66 11.41 5.05
CA ARG A 132 9.29 12.23 3.90
C ARG A 132 7.92 11.77 3.41
N GLU A 133 6.96 12.69 3.41
CA GLU A 133 5.62 12.47 2.86
C GLU A 133 5.63 12.75 1.35
N ARG A 134 4.44 12.89 0.75
CA ARG A 134 4.33 13.32 -0.64
C ARG A 134 4.90 14.74 -0.79
N PRO A 135 5.81 14.99 -1.75
CA PRO A 135 6.31 16.33 -2.00
C PRO A 135 5.17 17.22 -2.49
N THR A 136 5.18 18.47 -2.04
CA THR A 136 4.19 19.51 -2.35
C THR A 136 4.64 20.42 -3.50
N SER A 137 5.93 20.37 -3.86
CA SER A 137 6.51 21.13 -4.95
C SER A 137 7.52 20.30 -5.75
N THR A 138 7.82 20.77 -6.96
CA THR A 138 8.86 20.18 -7.82
C THR A 138 10.23 20.28 -7.16
N GLU A 139 10.50 21.40 -6.51
CA GLU A 139 11.75 21.69 -5.80
C GLU A 139 11.94 20.70 -4.66
N GLU A 140 10.90 20.47 -3.86
CA GLU A 140 10.91 19.49 -2.78
C GLU A 140 11.09 18.06 -3.32
N ALA A 141 10.41 17.72 -4.43
CA ALA A 141 10.60 16.43 -5.09
C ALA A 141 12.06 16.21 -5.54
N ARG A 142 12.70 17.25 -6.10
CA ARG A 142 14.12 17.21 -6.49
C ARG A 142 15.03 17.06 -5.29
N GLU A 143 14.75 17.75 -4.19
CA GLU A 143 15.50 17.60 -2.93
C GLU A 143 15.36 16.20 -2.35
N PHE A 144 14.17 15.60 -2.40
CA PHE A 144 13.94 14.23 -1.93
C PHE A 144 14.74 13.24 -2.78
N ILE A 145 14.66 13.33 -4.10
CA ILE A 145 15.40 12.47 -5.04
C ILE A 145 16.90 12.61 -4.83
N LYS A 146 17.41 13.85 -4.68
CA LYS A 146 18.81 14.11 -4.36
C LYS A 146 19.21 13.47 -3.03
N GLY A 147 18.33 13.55 -2.03
CA GLY A 147 18.52 12.96 -0.71
C GLY A 147 18.68 11.43 -0.74
N TYR A 148 18.03 10.76 -1.70
CA TYR A 148 18.12 9.32 -1.91
C TYR A 148 19.36 8.87 -2.68
N SER A 149 19.99 9.74 -3.47
CA SER A 149 21.11 9.39 -4.36
C SER A 149 22.26 8.68 -3.63
N GLY A 150 22.57 7.45 -4.05
CA GLY A 150 23.61 6.62 -3.45
C GLY A 150 23.30 6.10 -2.03
N ASP A 151 22.05 6.16 -1.59
CA ASP A 151 21.63 5.77 -0.23
C ASP A 151 20.49 4.74 -0.24
N VAL A 152 20.14 4.26 0.95
CA VAL A 152 19.01 3.38 1.21
C VAL A 152 17.83 4.19 1.72
N ALA A 153 16.66 3.96 1.15
CA ALA A 153 15.40 4.43 1.68
C ALA A 153 14.47 3.26 2.00
N PHE A 154 13.55 3.48 2.93
CA PHE A 154 12.50 2.55 3.27
C PHE A 154 11.17 3.15 2.84
N ALA A 155 10.29 2.35 2.23
CA ALA A 155 8.92 2.77 2.00
C ALA A 155 8.06 2.14 3.08
N VAL A 156 7.57 2.91 4.04
CA VAL A 156 6.70 2.39 5.09
C VAL A 156 5.27 2.52 4.58
N ASN A 157 4.61 1.38 4.36
CA ASN A 157 3.23 1.33 3.88
C ASN A 157 2.36 0.65 4.92
N TYR A 158 1.12 1.11 5.04
CA TYR A 158 0.09 0.40 5.79
C TYR A 158 -1.18 0.31 4.98
N ILE A 159 -1.77 -0.88 4.93
CA ILE A 159 -3.06 -1.15 4.30
C ILE A 159 -4.02 -1.59 5.39
N LEU A 160 -5.22 -1.03 5.37
CA LEU A 160 -6.32 -1.37 6.25
C LEU A 160 -7.54 -1.77 5.42
N VAL A 161 -8.08 -2.95 5.73
CA VAL A 161 -9.35 -3.43 5.20
C VAL A 161 -10.38 -3.41 6.32
N THR A 162 -11.49 -2.73 6.08
CA THR A 162 -12.62 -2.60 7.00
C THR A 162 -13.85 -3.21 6.33
N ASN A 163 -14.45 -4.22 6.95
CA ASN A 163 -15.77 -4.69 6.57
C ASN A 163 -16.81 -3.73 7.15
N LEU A 164 -17.49 -2.97 6.30
CA LEU A 164 -18.43 -1.94 6.73
C LEU A 164 -19.73 -2.53 7.31
N SER A 165 -20.08 -3.75 6.93
CA SER A 165 -21.28 -4.44 7.43
C SER A 165 -21.08 -5.00 8.84
N THR A 166 -19.89 -5.51 9.15
CA THR A 166 -19.59 -6.11 10.47
C THR A 166 -18.79 -5.21 11.40
N GLY A 167 -18.16 -4.16 10.86
CA GLY A 167 -17.19 -3.32 11.57
C GLY A 167 -15.82 -3.97 11.77
N GLY A 168 -15.61 -5.20 11.30
CA GLY A 168 -14.33 -5.91 11.44
C GLY A 168 -13.21 -5.23 10.65
N ARG A 169 -12.04 -5.05 11.29
CA ARG A 169 -10.86 -4.40 10.71
C ARG A 169 -9.66 -5.35 10.68
N LYS A 170 -8.92 -5.36 9.58
CA LYS A 170 -7.65 -6.08 9.42
C LYS A 170 -6.67 -5.21 8.65
N GLY A 171 -5.47 -5.02 9.17
CA GLY A 171 -4.44 -4.26 8.48
C GLY A 171 -3.06 -4.86 8.65
N GLY A 172 -2.14 -4.43 7.79
CA GLY A 172 -0.77 -4.93 7.73
C GLY A 172 0.20 -3.89 7.20
N TRP A 173 1.45 -3.98 7.67
CA TRP A 173 2.56 -3.18 7.18
C TRP A 173 3.30 -3.90 6.06
N ASP A 174 3.79 -3.12 5.11
CA ASP A 174 4.78 -3.56 4.13
C ASP A 174 5.90 -2.52 4.07
N ILE A 175 7.14 -2.96 4.30
CA ILE A 175 8.31 -2.06 4.44
C ILE A 175 9.45 -2.54 3.55
N PRO A 176 9.37 -2.31 2.22
CA PRO A 176 10.48 -2.62 1.33
C PRO A 176 11.65 -1.66 1.53
N GLU A 177 12.85 -2.22 1.47
CA GLU A 177 14.13 -1.51 1.37
C GLU A 177 14.41 -1.16 -0.09
N ILE A 178 14.82 0.08 -0.35
CA ILE A 178 15.06 0.61 -1.69
C ILE A 178 16.50 1.13 -1.74
N TYR A 179 17.33 0.46 -2.53
CA TYR A 179 18.71 0.85 -2.76
C TYR A 179 18.79 1.75 -4.00
N PHE A 180 19.23 2.98 -3.81
CA PHE A 180 19.43 3.90 -4.91
C PHE A 180 20.91 3.90 -5.33
N HIS A 181 21.14 3.75 -6.63
CA HIS A 181 22.42 4.10 -7.21
C HIS A 181 22.64 5.62 -7.14
N HIS A 182 23.84 6.06 -7.50
CA HIS A 182 24.09 7.47 -7.73
C HIS A 182 23.14 7.98 -8.84
N ILE A 183 22.34 8.98 -8.50
CA ILE A 183 21.41 9.67 -9.40
C ILE A 183 22.10 10.96 -9.86
N PRO A 184 22.43 11.12 -11.16
CA PRO A 184 23.08 12.32 -11.67
C PRO A 184 22.20 13.56 -11.55
N ASP A 185 22.79 14.72 -11.25
CA ASP A 185 22.06 16.00 -11.10
C ASP A 185 21.27 16.40 -12.35
N GLU A 186 21.75 16.05 -13.54
CA GLU A 186 21.03 16.31 -14.80
C GLU A 186 19.69 15.56 -14.87
N PHE A 187 19.63 14.35 -14.31
CA PHE A 187 18.38 13.58 -14.23
C PHE A 187 17.42 14.24 -13.24
N ILE A 188 17.92 14.68 -12.08
CA ILE A 188 17.11 15.34 -11.04
C ILE A 188 16.49 16.63 -11.58
N LYS A 189 17.24 17.43 -12.34
CA LYS A 189 16.72 18.66 -12.97
C LYS A 189 15.57 18.40 -13.95
N LYS A 190 15.57 17.25 -14.61
CA LYS A 190 14.54 16.84 -15.58
C LYS A 190 13.26 16.31 -14.93
N VAL A 191 13.23 16.13 -13.61
CA VAL A 191 12.02 15.72 -12.88
C VAL A 191 10.92 16.76 -13.17
N PRO A 192 9.80 16.34 -13.81
CA PRO A 192 8.74 17.25 -14.21
C PRO A 192 7.96 17.75 -13.00
N SER A 193 7.30 18.91 -13.15
CA SER A 193 6.49 19.52 -12.10
C SER A 193 5.25 18.72 -11.71
N ALA A 194 4.89 17.70 -12.49
CA ALA A 194 3.73 16.83 -12.28
C ALA A 194 3.87 15.85 -11.10
N ALA A 195 4.99 15.84 -10.37
CA ALA A 195 5.17 14.98 -9.19
C ALA A 195 4.16 15.29 -8.04
N VAL A 196 3.38 16.37 -8.18
CA VAL A 196 2.46 16.89 -7.15
C VAL A 196 1.00 16.41 -7.32
N ASP A 197 0.61 15.80 -8.45
CA ASP A 197 -0.80 15.49 -8.77
C ASP A 197 -1.25 14.05 -8.43
#